data_AF-A0A7W1CNQ6-F1
#
_entry.id   AF-A0A7W1CNQ6-F1
#
_cell.length_a   1.000
_cell.length_b   1.000
_cell.length_c   1.000
_cell.angle_alpha   90.00
_cell.angle_beta   90.00
_cell.angle_gamma   90.00
#
_symmetry.space_group_name_H-M   'P 1'
#
loop_
_entity.id
_entity.type
_entity.pdbx_description
1 polymer ?
#
loop_
_entity_poly.entity_id
_entity_poly.type
_entity_poly.pdbx_seq_one_letter_code
_entity_poly.pdbx_strand_id
1 'polypeptide(L)'
;LGTMLRHGFGGLDPAELIAEVKQRLTEELDYRREAANQSRFAAVYRDHPFIDVPAVVPALSTARVLTTELATGATWREMLTWDQHQRDLAGECLFRFVFRSLYGMHAFNGDPHPGNYLFHGNGHVTFLDFGLVRYFSDVEMGNFVAMVKAAAYDHDPDAFRAALESAGLLRPGAPVTTAAVWDYFSHFYATVTEDRTTAWTKEYASGIVRHTFDRSSPIAQYATVPRAFVFIQRINLGLYALLGDLGARGNYRRMAEELWPFTDGPPSTPMAAAEAPWLAARRSADGDHR
;
A
#
# COMPACT_ATOMS: atom_id res chain seq x y z
N LEU A 1 -12.64 9.62 -12.20
CA LEU A 1 -12.80 10.91 -11.47
C LEU A 1 -14.26 11.37 -11.33
N GLY A 2 -15.04 11.48 -12.40
CA GLY A 2 -16.38 12.11 -12.38
C GLY A 2 -17.46 11.46 -11.50
N THR A 3 -17.37 10.15 -11.24
CA THR A 3 -18.32 9.43 -10.37
C THR A 3 -17.96 9.59 -8.89
N MET A 4 -16.67 9.68 -8.56
CA MET A 4 -16.19 9.91 -7.18
C MET A 4 -16.48 11.33 -6.68
N LEU A 5 -16.38 12.34 -7.56
CA LEU A 5 -16.80 13.72 -7.27
C LEU A 5 -18.31 13.86 -7.00
N ARG A 6 -19.13 12.85 -7.34
CA ARG A 6 -20.57 12.86 -7.05
C ARG A 6 -20.94 12.20 -5.72
N HIS A 7 -20.09 11.32 -5.21
CA HIS A 7 -20.42 10.45 -4.06
C HIS A 7 -19.74 10.86 -2.75
N GLY A 8 -18.73 11.76 -2.79
CA GLY A 8 -18.10 12.34 -1.59
C GLY A 8 -18.65 13.71 -1.16
N PHE A 9 -19.47 14.35 -1.99
CA PHE A 9 -19.84 15.77 -1.85
C PHE A 9 -21.35 16.02 -1.68
N GLY A 10 -22.11 14.98 -1.34
CA GLY A 10 -23.54 15.10 -1.01
C GLY A 10 -23.73 15.79 0.34
N GLY A 11 -23.47 17.10 0.41
CA GLY A 11 -23.67 17.92 1.61
C GLY A 11 -22.66 19.06 1.83
N LEU A 12 -21.65 19.23 0.98
CA LEU A 12 -20.63 20.29 1.13
C LEU A 12 -21.02 21.56 0.33
N ASP A 13 -20.78 22.74 0.90
CA ASP A 13 -20.96 24.03 0.24
C ASP A 13 -20.09 24.07 -1.05
N PRO A 14 -20.65 24.44 -2.22
CA PRO A 14 -19.88 24.63 -3.46
C PRO A 14 -18.59 25.45 -3.29
N ALA A 15 -18.56 26.42 -2.38
CA ALA A 15 -17.36 27.21 -2.10
C ALA A 15 -16.26 26.39 -1.39
N GLU A 16 -16.62 25.53 -0.44
CA GLU A 16 -15.70 24.61 0.24
C GLU A 16 -15.17 23.56 -0.74
N LEU A 17 -16.02 23.05 -1.63
CA LEU A 17 -15.64 22.15 -2.71
C LEU A 17 -14.60 22.79 -3.64
N ILE A 18 -14.84 24.02 -4.08
CA ILE A 18 -13.92 24.75 -4.96
C ILE A 18 -12.60 25.04 -4.24
N ALA A 19 -12.63 25.41 -2.96
CA ALA A 19 -11.43 25.63 -2.16
C ALA A 19 -10.60 24.35 -2.01
N GLU A 20 -11.24 23.21 -1.72
CA GLU A 20 -10.58 21.92 -1.61
C GLU A 20 -9.98 21.46 -2.95
N VAL A 21 -10.72 21.61 -4.06
CA VAL A 21 -10.20 21.30 -5.41
C VAL A 21 -9.02 22.20 -5.77
N LYS A 22 -9.10 23.51 -5.50
CA LYS A 22 -8.02 24.46 -5.77
C LYS A 22 -6.78 24.15 -4.94
N GLN A 23 -6.96 23.81 -3.67
CA GLN A 23 -5.85 23.40 -2.80
C GLN A 23 -5.21 22.11 -3.34
N ARG A 24 -6.00 21.08 -3.66
CA ARG A 24 -5.49 19.81 -4.23
C ARG A 24 -4.73 20.01 -5.54
N LEU A 25 -5.29 20.79 -6.46
CA LEU A 25 -4.62 21.11 -7.72
C LEU A 25 -3.31 21.88 -7.47
N THR A 26 -3.29 22.81 -6.53
CA THR A 26 -2.05 23.55 -6.21
C THR A 26 -1.00 22.64 -5.56
N GLU A 27 -1.43 21.69 -4.73
CA GLU A 27 -0.56 20.68 -4.12
C GLU A 27 0.01 19.71 -5.17
N GLU A 28 -0.76 19.36 -6.20
CA GLU A 28 -0.34 18.53 -7.35
C GLU A 28 0.56 19.27 -8.36
N LEU A 29 0.57 20.61 -8.32
CA LEU A 29 1.35 21.45 -9.24
C LEU A 29 2.74 21.85 -8.72
N ASP A 30 3.12 21.45 -7.49
CA ASP A 30 4.44 21.73 -6.92
C ASP A 30 5.33 20.47 -6.89
N TYR A 31 6.08 20.27 -7.97
CA TYR A 31 6.97 19.12 -8.14
C TYR A 31 8.14 19.07 -7.15
N ARG A 32 8.36 20.12 -6.33
CA ARG A 32 9.35 20.05 -5.23
C ARG A 32 8.93 19.03 -4.18
N ARG A 33 7.62 18.82 -3.97
CA ARG A 33 7.11 17.84 -3.00
C ARG A 33 7.40 16.42 -3.48
N GLU A 34 7.11 16.15 -4.75
CA GLU A 34 7.44 14.88 -5.38
C GLU A 34 8.95 14.64 -5.39
N ALA A 35 9.75 15.64 -5.78
CA ALA A 35 11.22 15.58 -5.73
C ALA A 35 11.73 15.18 -4.33
N ALA A 36 11.19 15.79 -3.28
CA ALA A 36 11.58 15.49 -1.90
C ALA A 36 11.18 14.06 -1.50
N ASN A 37 9.97 13.62 -1.86
CA ASN A 37 9.50 12.27 -1.62
C ASN A 37 10.38 11.24 -2.35
N GLN A 38 10.56 11.39 -3.66
CA GLN A 38 11.39 10.51 -4.47
C GLN A 38 12.83 10.44 -3.95
N SER A 39 13.42 11.58 -3.57
CA SER A 39 14.76 11.60 -2.96
C SER A 39 14.83 10.79 -1.66
N ARG A 40 13.79 10.86 -0.82
CA ARG A 40 13.71 10.05 0.41
C ARG A 40 13.61 8.57 0.09
N PHE A 41 12.75 8.18 -0.84
CA PHE A 41 12.61 6.78 -1.26
C PHE A 41 13.89 6.25 -1.92
N ALA A 42 14.54 7.04 -2.78
CA ALA A 42 15.84 6.70 -3.37
C ALA A 42 16.94 6.50 -2.32
N ALA A 43 16.95 7.30 -1.25
CA ALA A 43 17.88 7.10 -0.14
C ALA A 43 17.57 5.84 0.68
N VAL A 44 16.29 5.51 0.89
CA VAL A 44 15.89 4.28 1.58
C VAL A 44 16.25 3.06 0.75
N TYR A 45 15.89 3.02 -0.53
CA TYR A 45 16.07 1.87 -1.41
C TYR A 45 17.42 1.83 -2.13
N ARG A 46 18.36 2.69 -1.75
CA ARG A 46 19.73 2.65 -2.29
C ARG A 46 20.31 1.25 -2.10
N ASP A 47 20.92 0.74 -3.17
CA ASP A 47 21.56 -0.58 -3.24
C ASP A 47 20.61 -1.76 -2.93
N HIS A 48 19.28 -1.55 -3.00
CA HIS A 48 18.33 -2.65 -2.83
C HIS A 48 18.41 -3.61 -4.03
N PRO A 49 18.45 -4.94 -3.82
CA PRO A 49 18.72 -5.89 -4.91
C PRO A 49 17.61 -6.00 -5.97
N PHE A 50 16.40 -5.52 -5.68
CA PHE A 50 15.22 -5.65 -6.56
C PHE A 50 14.44 -4.36 -6.81
N ILE A 51 14.73 -3.27 -6.09
CA ILE A 51 13.88 -2.08 -6.07
C ILE A 51 14.75 -0.90 -6.42
N ASP A 52 14.44 -0.27 -7.54
CA ASP A 52 15.11 0.95 -7.97
C ASP A 52 14.17 2.14 -7.87
N VAL A 53 14.71 3.26 -7.42
CA VAL A 53 14.05 4.56 -7.42
C VAL A 53 15.02 5.55 -8.05
N PRO A 54 14.73 6.11 -9.24
CA PRO A 54 15.66 6.99 -9.95
C PRO A 54 16.02 8.21 -9.10
N ALA A 55 17.30 8.57 -9.03
CA ALA A 55 17.69 9.75 -8.27
C ALA A 55 17.14 11.02 -8.92
N VAL A 56 16.68 11.97 -8.09
CA VAL A 56 16.31 13.31 -8.56
C VAL A 56 17.58 14.07 -8.92
N VAL A 57 17.54 14.84 -10.01
CA VAL A 57 18.60 15.78 -10.43
C VAL A 57 18.18 17.19 -9.97
N PRO A 58 18.63 17.67 -8.79
CA PRO A 58 18.07 18.90 -8.20
C PRO A 58 18.39 20.14 -9.03
N ALA A 59 19.55 20.15 -9.69
CA ALA A 59 19.98 21.26 -10.55
C ALA A 59 19.09 21.46 -11.79
N LEU A 60 18.35 20.42 -12.21
CA LEU A 60 17.42 20.46 -13.35
C LEU A 60 15.95 20.41 -12.90
N SER A 61 15.70 20.47 -11.59
CA SER A 61 14.37 20.38 -11.01
C SER A 61 13.92 21.73 -10.46
N THR A 62 12.65 22.05 -10.63
CA THR A 62 11.99 23.28 -10.17
C THR A 62 10.59 22.95 -9.65
N ALA A 63 9.81 23.95 -9.25
CA ALA A 63 8.40 23.75 -8.90
C ALA A 63 7.53 23.20 -10.06
N ARG A 64 7.98 23.32 -11.33
CA ARG A 64 7.19 22.97 -12.51
C ARG A 64 7.84 21.92 -13.42
N VAL A 65 9.07 21.52 -13.11
CA VAL A 65 9.81 20.50 -13.86
C VAL A 65 10.51 19.60 -12.85
N LEU A 66 10.26 18.30 -12.92
CA LEU A 66 11.01 17.29 -12.18
C LEU A 66 11.93 16.57 -13.17
N THR A 67 13.22 16.51 -12.86
CA THR A 67 14.19 15.73 -13.64
C THR A 67 14.81 14.67 -12.75
N THR A 68 14.89 13.44 -13.26
CA THR A 68 15.45 12.28 -12.57
C THR A 68 16.51 11.62 -13.45
N GLU A 69 17.24 10.66 -12.89
CA GLU A 69 17.96 9.67 -13.69
C GLU A 69 17.01 8.98 -14.68
N LEU A 70 17.55 8.67 -15.86
CA LEU A 70 16.79 7.96 -16.88
C LEU A 70 16.66 6.49 -16.45
N ALA A 71 15.42 6.04 -16.29
CA ALA A 71 15.10 4.63 -16.13
C ALA A 71 14.52 4.06 -17.43
N THR A 72 14.90 2.84 -17.75
CA THR A 72 14.40 2.09 -18.91
C THR A 72 14.02 0.70 -18.47
N GLY A 73 12.94 0.13 -19.01
CA GLY A 73 12.53 -1.24 -18.72
C GLY A 73 11.25 -1.58 -19.47
N ALA A 74 10.76 -2.79 -19.29
CA ALA A 74 9.48 -3.22 -19.85
C ALA A 74 8.32 -2.49 -19.16
N THR A 75 7.33 -2.11 -19.95
CA THR A 75 6.07 -1.54 -19.48
C THR A 75 5.18 -2.59 -18.82
N TRP A 76 4.17 -2.15 -18.06
CA TRP A 76 3.16 -3.07 -17.51
C TRP A 76 2.54 -3.99 -18.57
N ARG A 77 2.18 -3.44 -19.72
CA ARG A 77 1.55 -4.20 -20.82
C ARG A 77 2.46 -5.31 -21.34
N GLU A 78 3.76 -5.06 -21.42
CA GLU A 78 4.75 -6.06 -21.83
C GLU A 78 4.95 -7.10 -20.74
N MET A 79 5.03 -6.67 -19.48
CA MET A 79 5.18 -7.58 -18.34
C MET A 79 4.02 -8.57 -18.23
N LEU A 80 2.78 -8.15 -18.53
CA LEU A 80 1.64 -9.07 -18.57
C LEU A 80 1.81 -10.23 -19.57
N THR A 81 2.64 -10.07 -20.61
CA THR A 81 2.93 -11.12 -21.60
C THR A 81 4.06 -12.07 -21.20
N TRP A 82 4.76 -11.81 -20.10
CA TRP A 82 5.83 -12.68 -19.61
C TRP A 82 5.27 -13.99 -19.06
N ASP A 83 6.14 -14.96 -18.75
CA ASP A 83 5.69 -16.18 -18.09
C ASP A 83 5.16 -15.89 -16.68
N GLN A 84 4.38 -16.82 -16.13
CA GLN A 84 3.76 -16.63 -14.81
C GLN A 84 4.79 -16.45 -13.70
N HIS A 85 5.95 -17.12 -13.78
CA HIS A 85 6.98 -17.02 -12.75
C HIS A 85 7.55 -15.60 -12.67
N GLN A 86 7.79 -14.95 -13.81
CA GLN A 86 8.20 -13.55 -13.85
C GLN A 86 7.13 -12.60 -13.31
N ARG A 87 5.84 -12.85 -13.60
CA ARG A 87 4.73 -12.09 -13.02
C ARG A 87 4.62 -12.26 -11.51
N ASP A 88 4.87 -13.48 -11.00
CA ASP A 88 4.86 -13.78 -9.57
C ASP A 88 5.98 -13.02 -8.85
N LEU A 89 7.19 -13.00 -9.42
CA LEU A 89 8.31 -12.24 -8.88
C LEU A 89 8.05 -10.72 -8.87
N ALA A 90 7.45 -10.18 -9.94
CA ALA A 90 7.05 -8.77 -9.97
C ALA A 90 5.98 -8.47 -8.91
N GLY A 91 4.98 -9.35 -8.75
CA GLY A 91 3.95 -9.23 -7.72
C GLY A 91 4.53 -9.24 -6.31
N GLU A 92 5.50 -10.11 -6.04
CA GLU A 92 6.22 -10.13 -4.77
C GLU A 92 6.99 -8.82 -4.54
N CYS A 93 7.71 -8.31 -5.54
CA CYS A 93 8.43 -7.05 -5.42
C CYS A 93 7.50 -5.86 -5.10
N LEU A 94 6.36 -5.77 -5.79
CA LEU A 94 5.34 -4.74 -5.54
C LEU A 94 4.79 -4.85 -4.11
N PHE A 95 4.43 -6.05 -3.67
CA PHE A 95 3.93 -6.31 -2.32
C PHE A 95 4.97 -5.90 -1.26
N ARG A 96 6.23 -6.28 -1.46
CA ARG A 96 7.34 -5.94 -0.58
C ARG A 96 7.56 -4.43 -0.53
N PHE A 97 7.64 -3.74 -1.67
CA PHE A 97 7.84 -2.29 -1.71
C PHE A 97 6.75 -1.56 -0.90
N VAL A 98 5.49 -1.93 -1.14
CA VAL A 98 4.31 -1.36 -0.47
C VAL A 98 4.40 -1.52 1.04
N PHE A 99 4.48 -2.74 1.55
CA PHE A 99 4.33 -2.99 2.98
C PHE A 99 5.57 -2.62 3.78
N ARG A 100 6.78 -2.69 3.20
CA ARG A 100 8.01 -2.22 3.89
C ARG A 100 8.14 -0.72 3.93
N SER A 101 7.70 -0.01 2.88
CA SER A 101 7.58 1.44 2.97
C SER A 101 6.59 1.82 4.06
N LEU A 102 5.46 1.11 4.13
CA LEU A 102 4.42 1.37 5.11
C LEU A 102 4.91 1.15 6.55
N TYR A 103 5.49 -0.01 6.86
CA TYR A 103 5.95 -0.32 8.22
C TYR A 103 7.28 0.34 8.58
N GLY A 104 8.21 0.47 7.63
CA GLY A 104 9.57 0.97 7.90
C GLY A 104 9.70 2.49 7.79
N MET A 105 8.95 3.13 6.89
CA MET A 105 9.03 4.59 6.69
C MET A 105 7.80 5.33 7.22
N HIS A 106 6.78 4.61 7.69
CA HIS A 106 5.43 5.14 7.92
C HIS A 106 4.95 5.94 6.69
N ALA A 107 5.31 5.47 5.50
CA ALA A 107 5.08 6.18 4.25
C ALA A 107 4.52 5.25 3.19
N PHE A 108 3.67 5.78 2.34
CA PHE A 108 3.11 5.03 1.23
C PHE A 108 3.03 5.85 -0.04
N ASN A 109 3.35 5.23 -1.18
CA ASN A 109 3.19 5.79 -2.51
C ASN A 109 1.75 5.63 -3.05
N GLY A 110 0.91 6.66 -2.92
CA GLY A 110 -0.53 6.59 -3.11
C GLY A 110 -1.07 6.41 -4.54
N ASP A 111 -0.24 6.31 -5.58
CA ASP A 111 -0.69 6.07 -6.95
C ASP A 111 -0.18 4.74 -7.51
N PRO A 112 -0.93 3.64 -7.32
CA PRO A 112 -0.57 2.34 -7.84
C PRO A 112 -0.86 2.21 -9.34
N HIS A 113 -0.75 3.28 -10.12
CA HIS A 113 -1.00 3.24 -11.56
C HIS A 113 0.03 2.34 -12.26
N PRO A 114 -0.39 1.42 -13.16
CA PRO A 114 0.51 0.53 -13.90
C PRO A 114 1.68 1.22 -14.62
N GLY A 115 1.49 2.47 -15.05
CA GLY A 115 2.51 3.28 -15.72
C GLY A 115 3.66 3.74 -14.81
N ASN A 116 3.54 3.58 -13.50
CA ASN A 116 4.53 4.03 -12.51
C ASN A 116 5.62 2.99 -12.26
N TYR A 117 5.61 1.88 -13.02
CA TYR A 117 6.52 0.74 -12.85
C TYR A 117 7.20 0.40 -14.17
N LEU A 118 8.52 0.15 -14.10
CA LEU A 118 9.29 -0.47 -15.17
C LEU A 118 9.84 -1.81 -14.67
N PHE A 119 9.79 -2.83 -15.52
CA PHE A 119 10.16 -4.20 -15.17
C PHE A 119 11.41 -4.65 -15.91
N HIS A 120 12.29 -5.37 -15.21
CA HIS A 120 13.59 -5.80 -15.75
C HIS A 120 13.76 -7.32 -15.79
N GLY A 121 12.78 -8.05 -15.29
CA GLY A 121 12.85 -9.49 -15.08
C GLY A 121 13.47 -9.84 -13.73
N ASN A 122 13.33 -11.09 -13.34
CA ASN A 122 13.82 -11.66 -12.08
C ASN A 122 13.36 -10.89 -10.83
N GLY A 123 12.17 -10.28 -10.90
CA GLY A 123 11.58 -9.52 -9.80
C GLY A 123 12.15 -8.12 -9.60
N HIS A 124 13.03 -7.63 -10.46
CA HIS A 124 13.58 -6.28 -10.37
C HIS A 124 12.62 -5.26 -11.01
N VAL A 125 12.31 -4.20 -10.25
CA VAL A 125 11.29 -3.19 -10.57
C VAL A 125 11.80 -1.79 -10.25
N THR A 126 11.64 -0.87 -11.20
CA THR A 126 11.84 0.57 -10.97
C THR A 126 10.50 1.26 -10.71
N PHE A 127 10.44 2.08 -9.66
CA PHE A 127 9.28 2.88 -9.25
C PHE A 127 9.50 4.35 -9.65
N LEU A 128 8.57 4.95 -10.39
CA LEU A 128 8.78 6.24 -11.06
C LEU A 128 8.09 7.44 -10.42
N ASP A 129 6.84 7.28 -9.98
CA ASP A 129 6.00 8.38 -9.49
C ASP A 129 6.04 8.43 -7.98
N PHE A 130 6.27 9.60 -7.38
CA PHE A 130 6.19 9.84 -5.93
C PHE A 130 5.35 11.08 -5.58
N GLY A 131 4.47 11.50 -6.49
CA GLY A 131 3.61 12.67 -6.35
C GLY A 131 2.58 12.51 -5.24
N LEU A 132 2.08 11.28 -5.03
CA LEU A 132 1.04 10.98 -4.04
C LEU A 132 1.54 10.24 -2.79
N VAL A 133 2.69 10.62 -2.23
CA VAL A 133 3.15 10.01 -0.97
C VAL A 133 2.37 10.53 0.24
N ARG A 134 1.86 9.61 1.07
CA ARG A 134 1.28 9.90 2.38
C ARG A 134 2.19 9.39 3.50
N TYR A 135 2.39 10.22 4.52
CA TYR A 135 3.01 9.84 5.77
C TYR A 135 1.97 9.61 6.85
N PHE A 136 2.18 8.59 7.66
CA PHE A 136 1.34 8.18 8.77
C PHE A 136 2.03 8.51 10.09
N SER A 137 1.24 8.97 11.05
CA SER A 137 1.66 9.11 12.44
C SER A 137 1.80 7.74 13.10
N ASP A 138 2.57 7.69 14.19
CA ASP A 138 2.74 6.45 14.96
C ASP A 138 1.40 5.94 15.53
N VAL A 139 0.45 6.84 15.80
CA VAL A 139 -0.90 6.48 16.23
C VAL A 139 -1.69 5.80 15.10
N GLU A 140 -1.66 6.37 13.89
CA GLU A 140 -2.30 5.77 12.71
C GLU A 140 -1.69 4.39 12.41
N MET A 141 -0.36 4.28 12.46
CA MET A 141 0.36 3.03 12.25
C MET A 141 0.08 2.00 13.35
N GLY A 142 0.06 2.40 14.62
CA GLY A 142 -0.27 1.52 15.74
C GLY A 142 -1.68 0.93 15.62
N ASN A 143 -2.66 1.76 15.24
CA ASN A 143 -4.03 1.29 14.97
C ASN A 143 -4.07 0.31 13.78
N PHE A 144 -3.35 0.62 12.69
CA PHE A 144 -3.28 -0.28 11.53
C PHE A 144 -2.65 -1.63 11.89
N VAL A 145 -1.52 -1.61 12.59
CA VAL A 145 -0.82 -2.81 13.06
C VAL A 145 -1.70 -3.64 14.00
N ALA A 146 -2.43 -3.01 14.93
CA ALA A 146 -3.34 -3.71 15.83
C ALA A 146 -4.46 -4.43 15.06
N MET A 147 -5.04 -3.79 14.03
CA MET A 147 -6.03 -4.42 13.17
C MET A 147 -5.47 -5.63 12.43
N VAL A 148 -4.30 -5.48 11.80
CA VAL A 148 -3.63 -6.56 11.06
C VAL A 148 -3.31 -7.72 11.99
N LYS A 149 -2.73 -7.45 13.16
CA LYS A 149 -2.39 -8.47 14.15
C LYS A 149 -3.62 -9.24 14.62
N ALA A 150 -4.70 -8.55 14.98
CA ALA A 150 -5.92 -9.20 15.46
C ALA A 150 -6.62 -10.03 14.36
N ALA A 151 -6.72 -9.51 13.13
CA ALA A 151 -7.41 -10.19 12.05
C ALA A 151 -6.60 -11.33 11.41
N ALA A 152 -5.35 -11.05 11.07
CA ALA A 152 -4.53 -11.98 10.30
C ALA A 152 -3.73 -12.90 11.21
N TYR A 153 -3.21 -12.44 12.35
CA TYR A 153 -2.24 -13.21 13.15
C TYR A 153 -2.86 -13.94 14.35
N ASP A 154 -3.55 -13.23 15.24
CA ASP A 154 -4.12 -13.81 16.46
C ASP A 154 -5.47 -14.50 16.20
N HIS A 155 -6.16 -14.11 15.13
CA HIS A 155 -7.56 -14.46 14.84
C HIS A 155 -8.51 -14.16 16.01
N ASP A 156 -8.39 -12.95 16.58
CA ASP A 156 -9.15 -12.49 17.74
C ASP A 156 -10.23 -11.47 17.30
N PRO A 157 -11.52 -11.87 17.23
CA PRO A 157 -12.59 -10.99 16.80
C PRO A 157 -12.85 -9.81 17.74
N ASP A 158 -12.67 -9.98 19.05
CA ASP A 158 -12.93 -8.93 20.03
C ASP A 158 -11.83 -7.87 20.00
N ALA A 159 -10.56 -8.30 19.92
CA ALA A 159 -9.44 -7.39 19.71
C ALA A 159 -9.55 -6.68 18.35
N PHE A 160 -9.99 -7.37 17.30
CA PHE A 160 -10.16 -6.77 15.97
C PHE A 160 -11.25 -5.70 15.97
N ARG A 161 -12.39 -5.97 16.63
CA ARG A 161 -13.44 -4.97 16.82
C ARG A 161 -12.93 -3.75 17.57
N ALA A 162 -12.23 -3.95 18.69
CA ALA A 162 -11.67 -2.84 19.47
C ALA A 162 -10.69 -2.00 18.63
N ALA A 163 -9.86 -2.64 17.80
CA ALA A 163 -8.95 -1.95 16.89
C ALA A 163 -9.69 -1.13 15.82
N LEU A 164 -10.79 -1.66 15.25
CA LEU A 164 -11.64 -0.93 14.31
C LEU A 164 -12.31 0.29 14.96
N GLU A 165 -12.78 0.17 16.20
CA GLU A 165 -13.37 1.28 16.96
C GLU A 165 -12.31 2.34 17.30
N SER A 166 -11.10 1.95 17.73
CA SER A 166 -9.96 2.84 17.98
C SER A 166 -9.48 3.57 16.72
N ALA A 167 -9.47 2.86 15.59
CA ALA A 167 -9.13 3.42 14.29
C ALA A 167 -10.21 4.36 13.75
N GLY A 168 -11.42 4.38 14.33
CA GLY A 168 -12.56 5.16 13.87
C GLY A 168 -13.28 4.56 12.64
N LEU A 169 -12.98 3.31 12.29
CA LEU A 169 -13.61 2.59 11.18
C LEU A 169 -15.00 2.06 11.55
N LEU A 170 -15.23 1.80 12.84
CA LEU A 170 -16.52 1.37 13.40
C LEU A 170 -16.91 2.31 14.54
N ARG A 171 -18.19 2.69 14.61
CA ARG A 171 -18.72 3.48 15.74
C ARG A 171 -18.55 2.69 17.05
N PRO A 172 -17.95 3.28 18.10
CA PRO A 172 -17.87 2.64 19.41
C PRO A 172 -19.24 2.19 19.92
N GLY A 173 -19.32 0.95 20.40
CA GLY A 173 -20.58 0.38 20.90
C GLY A 173 -21.68 0.21 19.84
N ALA A 174 -21.31 0.07 18.55
CA ALA A 174 -22.27 -0.23 17.50
C ALA A 174 -23.11 -1.49 17.86
N PRO A 175 -24.45 -1.46 17.69
CA PRO A 175 -25.35 -2.57 18.07
C PRO A 175 -25.33 -3.69 17.02
N VAL A 176 -24.13 -4.15 16.66
CA VAL A 176 -23.85 -5.27 15.77
C VAL A 176 -22.98 -6.27 16.51
N THR A 177 -23.12 -7.56 16.19
CA THR A 177 -22.33 -8.61 16.86
C THR A 177 -20.87 -8.56 16.42
N THR A 178 -19.95 -8.97 17.29
CA THR A 178 -18.52 -9.07 16.95
C THR A 178 -18.30 -9.99 15.75
N ALA A 179 -19.04 -11.11 15.67
CA ALA A 179 -19.00 -12.02 14.52
C ALA A 179 -19.38 -11.32 13.20
N ALA A 180 -20.43 -10.49 13.19
CA ALA A 180 -20.81 -9.77 11.98
C ALA A 180 -19.75 -8.74 11.56
N VAL A 181 -19.12 -8.06 12.53
CA VAL A 181 -18.01 -7.14 12.28
C VAL A 181 -16.81 -7.88 11.69
N TRP A 182 -16.46 -9.03 12.27
CA TRP A 182 -15.40 -9.90 11.77
C TRP A 182 -15.67 -10.32 10.32
N ASP A 183 -16.86 -10.86 10.04
CA ASP A 183 -17.23 -11.30 8.70
C ASP A 183 -17.17 -10.14 7.72
N TYR A 184 -17.56 -8.93 8.11
CA TYR A 184 -17.50 -7.78 7.22
C TYR A 184 -16.06 -7.30 6.96
N PHE A 185 -15.21 -7.15 7.98
CA PHE A 185 -13.90 -6.50 7.81
C PHE A 185 -12.73 -7.47 7.55
N SER A 186 -12.85 -8.76 7.88
CA SER A 186 -11.73 -9.73 7.74
C SER A 186 -11.40 -10.09 6.29
N HIS A 187 -12.33 -9.89 5.34
CA HIS A 187 -12.15 -10.22 3.91
C HIS A 187 -10.91 -9.57 3.28
N PHE A 188 -10.50 -8.38 3.76
CA PHE A 188 -9.31 -7.68 3.30
C PHE A 188 -7.99 -8.40 3.60
N TYR A 189 -7.99 -9.33 4.55
CA TYR A 189 -6.81 -10.02 5.04
C TYR A 189 -6.73 -11.48 4.57
N ALA A 190 -7.70 -11.98 3.82
CA ALA A 190 -7.81 -13.39 3.45
C ALA A 190 -6.55 -13.99 2.81
N THR A 191 -5.79 -13.18 2.04
CA THR A 191 -4.55 -13.62 1.38
C THR A 191 -3.35 -13.75 2.33
N VAL A 192 -3.42 -13.18 3.52
CA VAL A 192 -2.36 -13.19 4.55
C VAL A 192 -2.79 -13.87 5.85
N THR A 193 -3.95 -14.53 5.86
CA THR A 193 -4.48 -15.26 7.02
C THR A 193 -3.90 -16.66 7.11
N GLU A 194 -3.92 -17.42 6.01
CA GLU A 194 -3.55 -18.85 6.00
C GLU A 194 -2.16 -19.07 5.41
N ASP A 195 -1.35 -19.94 6.03
CA ASP A 195 -0.04 -20.36 5.50
C ASP A 195 -0.22 -21.29 4.29
N ARG A 196 -0.49 -20.70 3.13
CA ARG A 196 -0.60 -21.41 1.86
C ARG A 196 -0.25 -20.54 0.67
N THR A 197 0.13 -21.18 -0.43
CA THR A 197 0.22 -20.52 -1.72
C THR A 197 -1.19 -20.14 -2.19
N THR A 198 -1.39 -18.87 -2.47
CA THR A 198 -2.62 -18.32 -3.05
C THR A 198 -2.30 -17.56 -4.32
N ALA A 199 -3.31 -17.41 -5.18
CA ALA A 199 -3.25 -16.57 -6.36
C ALA A 199 -4.12 -15.33 -6.12
N TRP A 200 -3.57 -14.15 -6.37
CA TRP A 200 -4.39 -12.96 -6.53
C TRP A 200 -5.16 -13.08 -7.83
N THR A 201 -6.48 -13.11 -7.76
CA THR A 201 -7.35 -13.16 -8.94
C THR A 201 -8.01 -11.83 -9.18
N LYS A 202 -8.40 -11.57 -10.44
CA LYS A 202 -9.21 -10.39 -10.79
C LYS A 202 -10.54 -10.40 -10.05
N GLU A 203 -11.10 -11.58 -9.84
CA GLU A 203 -12.36 -11.79 -9.11
C GLU A 203 -12.22 -11.40 -7.64
N TYR A 204 -11.15 -11.83 -6.98
CA TYR A 204 -10.88 -11.45 -5.59
C TYR A 204 -10.68 -9.93 -5.46
N ALA A 205 -9.80 -9.35 -6.28
CA ALA A 205 -9.54 -7.91 -6.28
C ALA A 205 -10.84 -7.10 -6.53
N SER A 206 -11.63 -7.50 -7.52
CA SER A 206 -12.93 -6.88 -7.83
C SER A 206 -13.95 -7.07 -6.71
N GLY A 207 -13.91 -8.22 -6.02
CA GLY A 207 -14.74 -8.52 -4.85
C GLY A 207 -14.46 -7.56 -3.70
N ILE A 208 -13.19 -7.31 -3.37
CA ILE A 208 -12.80 -6.36 -2.33
C ILE A 208 -13.24 -4.94 -2.68
N VAL A 209 -13.11 -4.52 -3.95
CA VAL A 209 -13.63 -3.22 -4.42
C VAL A 209 -15.15 -3.14 -4.20
N ARG A 210 -15.90 -4.14 -4.67
CA ARG A 210 -17.38 -4.16 -4.52
C ARG A 210 -17.78 -4.09 -3.06
N HIS A 211 -17.16 -4.90 -2.21
CA HIS A 211 -17.40 -4.95 -0.77
C HIS A 211 -17.14 -3.61 -0.09
N THR A 212 -16.03 -2.95 -0.43
CA THR A 212 -15.66 -1.63 0.11
C THR A 212 -16.74 -0.56 -0.14
N PHE A 213 -17.43 -0.63 -1.28
CA PHE A 213 -18.45 0.34 -1.66
C PHE A 213 -19.88 -0.17 -1.44
N ASP A 214 -20.05 -1.37 -0.90
CA ASP A 214 -21.36 -1.94 -0.63
C ASP A 214 -22.01 -1.28 0.61
N ARG A 215 -23.12 -0.60 0.38
CA ARG A 215 -23.92 0.06 1.42
C ARG A 215 -25.15 -0.74 1.84
N SER A 216 -25.37 -1.92 1.27
CA SER A 216 -26.50 -2.80 1.63
C SER A 216 -26.27 -3.53 2.96
N SER A 217 -25.02 -3.67 3.39
CA SER A 217 -24.67 -4.30 4.66
C SER A 217 -25.27 -3.51 5.86
N PRO A 218 -25.90 -4.19 6.83
CA PRO A 218 -26.38 -3.56 8.07
C PRO A 218 -25.28 -2.86 8.87
N ILE A 219 -24.01 -3.22 8.65
CA ILE A 219 -22.84 -2.61 9.29
C ILE A 219 -22.47 -1.28 8.65
N ALA A 220 -22.80 -1.06 7.37
CA ALA A 220 -22.38 0.12 6.61
C ALA A 220 -22.86 1.44 7.23
N GLN A 221 -23.98 1.44 7.97
CA GLN A 221 -24.47 2.63 8.69
C GLN A 221 -23.66 3.00 9.94
N TYR A 222 -22.89 2.04 10.48
CA TYR A 222 -22.04 2.22 11.66
C TYR A 222 -20.56 2.29 11.31
N ALA A 223 -20.21 1.94 10.07
CA ALA A 223 -18.87 2.00 9.54
C ALA A 223 -18.65 3.33 8.80
N THR A 224 -17.46 3.89 8.94
CA THR A 224 -16.99 4.99 8.10
C THR A 224 -15.52 4.75 7.79
N VAL A 225 -14.98 5.46 6.80
CA VAL A 225 -13.56 5.40 6.50
C VAL A 225 -12.96 6.76 6.87
N PRO A 226 -12.25 6.85 8.02
CA PRO A 226 -11.58 8.09 8.41
C PRO A 226 -10.62 8.54 7.33
N ARG A 227 -10.39 9.86 7.20
CA ARG A 227 -9.51 10.43 6.16
C ARG A 227 -8.12 9.77 6.11
N ALA A 228 -7.59 9.38 7.27
CA ALA A 228 -6.33 8.63 7.40
C ALA A 228 -6.35 7.28 6.64
N PHE A 229 -7.46 6.54 6.74
CA PHE A 229 -7.62 5.21 6.17
C PHE A 229 -8.17 5.21 4.75
N VAL A 230 -8.76 6.32 4.26
CA VAL A 230 -9.19 6.44 2.85
C VAL A 230 -8.03 6.19 1.91
N PHE A 231 -6.84 6.72 2.25
CA PHE A 231 -5.65 6.48 1.46
C PHE A 231 -5.23 5.01 1.56
N ILE A 232 -5.07 4.45 2.76
CA ILE A 232 -4.69 3.03 2.96
C ILE A 232 -5.64 2.09 2.20
N GLN A 233 -6.94 2.38 2.19
CA GLN A 233 -7.90 1.58 1.46
C GLN A 233 -7.75 1.72 -0.06
N ARG A 234 -7.60 2.94 -0.59
CA ARG A 234 -7.32 3.15 -2.03
C ARG A 234 -6.07 2.42 -2.50
N ILE A 235 -5.05 2.47 -1.65
CA ILE A 235 -3.76 1.85 -1.82
C ILE A 235 -3.87 0.33 -1.90
N ASN A 236 -4.52 -0.28 -0.91
CA ASN A 236 -4.74 -1.73 -0.89
C ASN A 236 -5.57 -2.16 -2.10
N LEU A 237 -6.63 -1.41 -2.45
CA LEU A 237 -7.44 -1.72 -3.64
C LEU A 237 -6.63 -1.66 -4.93
N GLY A 238 -5.75 -0.65 -5.08
CA GLY A 238 -4.91 -0.52 -6.25
C GLY A 238 -3.83 -1.60 -6.33
N LEU A 239 -3.11 -1.88 -5.24
CA LEU A 239 -2.17 -3.00 -5.18
C LEU A 239 -2.88 -4.32 -5.49
N TYR A 240 -4.05 -4.58 -4.89
CA TYR A 240 -4.80 -5.81 -5.10
C TYR A 240 -5.25 -5.95 -6.56
N ALA A 241 -5.62 -4.84 -7.21
CA ALA A 241 -5.92 -4.83 -8.64
C ALA A 241 -4.69 -5.15 -9.50
N LEU A 242 -3.52 -4.58 -9.19
CA LEU A 242 -2.26 -4.92 -9.86
C LEU A 242 -1.93 -6.40 -9.69
N LEU A 243 -1.91 -6.91 -8.46
CA LEU A 243 -1.63 -8.32 -8.17
C LEU A 243 -2.64 -9.25 -8.85
N GLY A 244 -3.92 -8.87 -8.89
CA GLY A 244 -4.98 -9.59 -9.60
C GLY A 244 -4.80 -9.59 -11.12
N ASP A 245 -4.30 -8.50 -11.71
CA ASP A 245 -4.00 -8.42 -13.14
C ASP A 245 -2.79 -9.28 -13.53
N LEU A 246 -1.80 -9.37 -12.64
CA LEU A 246 -0.66 -10.30 -12.78
C LEU A 246 -1.04 -11.77 -12.60
N GLY A 247 -2.18 -12.04 -11.95
CA GLY A 247 -2.50 -13.37 -11.46
C GLY A 247 -1.47 -13.87 -10.45
N ALA A 248 -0.86 -12.95 -9.68
CA ALA A 248 0.36 -13.20 -8.92
C ALA A 248 0.15 -14.29 -7.87
N ARG A 249 1.05 -15.28 -7.86
CA ARG A 249 0.98 -16.45 -6.98
C ARG A 249 2.11 -16.44 -5.97
N GLY A 250 1.80 -16.78 -4.74
CA GLY A 250 2.79 -16.80 -3.67
C GLY A 250 2.18 -17.12 -2.32
N ASN A 251 3.05 -17.38 -1.35
CA ASN A 251 2.64 -17.51 0.04
C ASN A 251 2.72 -16.15 0.73
N TYR A 252 1.66 -15.36 0.55
CA TYR A 252 1.60 -13.99 1.05
C TYR A 252 1.52 -13.92 2.58
N ARG A 253 1.07 -14.99 3.25
CA ARG A 253 1.16 -15.12 4.71
C ARG A 253 2.61 -15.05 5.18
N ARG A 254 3.49 -15.91 4.64
CA ARG A 254 4.91 -15.92 5.02
C ARG A 254 5.63 -14.63 4.64
N MET A 255 5.35 -14.11 3.43
CA MET A 255 5.87 -12.80 3.02
C MET A 255 5.42 -11.69 3.98
N ALA A 256 4.19 -11.74 4.50
CA ALA A 256 3.70 -10.75 5.46
C ALA A 256 4.37 -10.90 6.85
N GLU A 257 4.64 -12.12 7.32
CA GLU A 257 5.36 -12.38 8.58
C GLU A 257 6.82 -11.89 8.54
N GLU A 258 7.44 -11.81 7.37
CA GLU A 258 8.75 -11.14 7.22
C GLU A 258 8.67 -9.62 7.38
N LEU A 259 7.50 -9.03 7.10
CA LEU A 259 7.29 -7.58 6.98
C LEU A 259 6.60 -6.98 8.19
N TRP A 260 5.78 -7.75 8.91
CA TRP A 260 5.04 -7.25 10.05
C TRP A 260 5.97 -6.85 11.19
N PRO A 261 5.75 -5.67 11.81
CA PRO A 261 6.64 -5.16 12.85
C PRO A 261 6.53 -5.91 14.19
N PHE A 262 5.59 -6.85 14.30
CA PHE A 262 5.32 -7.65 15.50
C PHE A 262 5.70 -9.13 15.35
N THR A 263 6.34 -9.49 14.25
CA THR A 263 6.90 -10.82 13.99
C THR A 263 8.39 -10.72 13.70
N ASP A 264 9.09 -11.86 13.77
CA ASP A 264 10.48 -12.01 13.32
C ASP A 264 10.54 -13.15 12.30
N GLY A 265 9.70 -13.06 11.26
CA GLY A 265 9.55 -14.10 10.27
C GLY A 265 10.84 -14.31 9.47
N PRO A 266 11.34 -15.55 9.31
CA PRO A 266 12.52 -15.81 8.52
C PRO A 266 12.24 -15.60 7.02
N PRO A 267 13.27 -15.33 6.20
CA PRO A 267 13.12 -15.26 4.74
C PRO A 267 12.43 -16.51 4.19
N SER A 268 11.29 -16.32 3.51
CA SER A 268 10.46 -17.41 2.97
C SER A 268 10.57 -17.59 1.46
N THR A 269 11.24 -16.66 0.77
CA THR A 269 11.44 -16.68 -0.69
C THR A 269 12.91 -16.42 -1.06
N PRO A 270 13.34 -16.77 -2.28
CA PRO A 270 14.67 -16.40 -2.78
C PRO A 270 14.91 -14.88 -2.78
N MET A 271 13.87 -14.08 -3.06
CA MET A 271 13.94 -12.63 -3.03
C MET A 271 14.20 -12.13 -1.60
N ALA A 272 13.49 -12.66 -0.60
CA ALA A 272 13.73 -12.35 0.81
C ALA A 272 15.16 -12.70 1.25
N ALA A 273 15.66 -13.87 0.84
CA ALA A 273 17.01 -14.32 1.18
C ALA A 273 18.08 -13.40 0.56
N ALA A 274 17.89 -12.98 -0.69
CA ALA A 274 18.78 -12.05 -1.38
C ALA A 274 18.71 -10.61 -0.81
N GLU A 275 17.59 -10.23 -0.21
CA GLU A 275 17.40 -8.94 0.47
C GLU A 275 18.07 -8.87 1.85
N ALA A 276 18.26 -10.00 2.53
CA ALA A 276 18.74 -10.04 3.92
C ALA A 276 20.05 -9.26 4.18
N PRO A 277 21.08 -9.29 3.32
CA PRO A 277 22.29 -8.47 3.49
C PRO A 277 22.01 -6.97 3.48
N TRP A 278 21.11 -6.51 2.61
CA TRP A 278 20.71 -5.10 2.52
C TRP A 278 19.97 -4.65 3.79
N LEU A 279 19.08 -5.48 4.33
CA LEU A 279 18.41 -5.22 5.60
C LEU A 279 19.39 -5.12 6.77
N ALA A 280 20.38 -6.03 6.83
CA ALA A 280 21.39 -6.06 7.90
C ALA A 280 22.28 -4.81 7.90
N ALA A 281 22.68 -4.34 6.71
CA ALA A 281 23.49 -3.11 6.58
C ALA A 281 22.74 -1.88 7.14
N ARG A 282 21.43 -1.79 6.90
CA ARG A 282 20.61 -0.67 7.37
C ARG A 282 20.33 -0.71 8.87
N ARG A 283 20.11 -1.89 9.45
CA ARG A 283 19.98 -2.03 10.93
C ARG A 283 21.25 -1.57 11.65
N SER A 284 22.41 -1.81 11.06
CA SER A 284 23.70 -1.36 11.61
C SER A 284 23.85 0.17 11.55
N ALA A 285 23.42 0.79 10.45
CA ALA A 285 23.46 2.25 10.27
C ALA A 285 22.50 3.01 11.23
N ASP A 286 21.32 2.45 11.52
CA ASP A 286 20.38 3.06 12.48
C ASP A 286 20.81 2.87 13.95
N GLY A 287 21.63 1.85 14.23
CA GLY A 287 22.18 1.57 15.56
C GLY A 287 23.29 2.53 16.00
N ASP A 288 24.05 3.09 15.06
CA ASP A 288 25.12 4.07 15.31
C ASP A 288 24.61 5.51 15.55
N HIS A 289 23.29 5.71 15.55
CA HIS A 289 22.63 7.01 15.76
C HIS A 289 21.76 7.07 17.03
N ARG A 290 21.87 6.09 17.95
CA ARG A 290 21.28 6.12 19.30
C ARG A 290 22.34 6.23 20.37
#